data_AF-A0A0G4NTD4-F1
#
_entry.id   AF-A0A0G4NTD4-F1
#
_cell.length_a   1.000
_cell.length_b   1.000
_cell.length_c   1.000
_cell.angle_alpha   90.00
_cell.angle_beta   90.00
_cell.angle_gamma   90.00
#
_symmetry.space_group_name_H-M   'P 1'
#
loop_
_entity.id
_entity.type
_entity.pdbx_description
1 polymer ?
#
loop_
_entity_poly.entity_id
_entity_poly.type
_entity_poly.pdbx_seq_one_letter_code
_entity_poly.pdbx_strand_id
1 'polypeptide(L)'
;MEIPAKLPFSKRRLPPRVVISYIFDYLIIIACAIGFSILNKVEPFHQHFSLNNISIQYPYAVHERVPMAYALCISAAFPLVLIILYTLLIDGLFSHHKPQDVASGKRKLRGPHRLKDRLWELNCGILGLLLAQGLAFVITQALKTACGKPRPDLIDRCQPRVGSKDLFPGLSNSTICTGDPALLTDGFRSWPSVSNSLLCWSRLHIALVRRKAAHYGQSR
;
A
#
# COMPACT_ATOMS: atom_id res chain seq x y z
N MET A 1 -2.23 23.86 19.73
CA MET A 1 -1.22 23.89 18.64
C MET A 1 -1.67 24.93 17.62
N GLU A 2 -1.13 26.15 17.66
CA GLU A 2 -1.33 27.13 16.58
C GLU A 2 -0.52 26.67 15.36
N ILE A 3 -1.23 26.34 14.29
CA ILE A 3 -0.61 25.91 13.04
C ILE A 3 -0.18 27.19 12.30
N PRO A 4 1.11 27.35 11.91
CA PRO A 4 1.59 28.57 11.30
C PRO A 4 0.87 28.84 9.96
N ALA A 5 0.16 29.97 9.88
CA ALA A 5 -0.60 30.38 8.70
C ALA A 5 0.27 30.77 7.48
N LYS A 6 1.60 30.78 7.66
CA LYS A 6 2.59 31.12 6.65
C LYS A 6 3.70 30.07 6.68
N LEU A 7 4.00 29.47 5.53
CA LEU A 7 5.21 28.67 5.36
C LEU A 7 6.42 29.61 5.27
N PRO A 8 7.59 29.24 5.80
CA PRO A 8 8.80 30.08 5.76
C PRO A 8 9.27 30.44 4.33
N PHE A 9 8.76 29.74 3.31
CA PHE A 9 9.20 29.88 1.91
C PHE A 9 8.22 30.64 0.99
N SER A 10 7.04 31.08 1.48
CA SER A 10 6.00 31.75 0.69
C SER A 10 5.34 32.92 1.42
N LYS A 11 5.24 34.08 0.76
CA LYS A 11 4.52 35.27 1.27
C LYS A 11 2.98 35.14 1.19
N ARG A 12 2.44 34.18 0.42
CA ARG A 12 0.99 33.98 0.28
C ARG A 12 0.44 33.12 1.43
N ARG A 13 -0.70 33.52 2.01
CA ARG A 13 -1.44 32.69 2.97
C ARG A 13 -2.03 31.48 2.25
N LEU A 14 -1.83 30.28 2.81
CA LEU A 14 -2.48 29.08 2.31
C LEU A 14 -3.96 29.13 2.69
N PRO A 15 -4.89 28.80 1.77
CA PRO A 15 -6.30 28.74 2.11
C PRO A 15 -6.52 27.63 3.16
N PRO A 16 -7.35 27.86 4.20
CA PRO A 16 -7.56 26.92 5.30
C PRO A 16 -8.08 25.55 4.82
N ARG A 17 -8.85 25.53 3.72
CA ARG A 17 -9.33 24.30 3.08
C ARG A 17 -8.19 23.35 2.69
N VAL A 18 -7.08 23.89 2.19
CA VAL A 18 -5.92 23.07 1.80
C VAL A 18 -5.25 22.49 3.03
N VAL A 19 -5.04 23.30 4.08
CA VAL A 19 -4.44 22.84 5.34
C VAL A 19 -5.27 21.71 5.99
N ILE A 20 -6.60 21.87 6.02
CA ILE A 20 -7.52 20.84 6.53
C ILE A 20 -7.40 19.54 5.74
N SER A 21 -7.32 19.61 4.41
CA SER A 21 -7.11 18.41 3.57
C SER A 21 -5.80 17.70 3.91
N TYR A 22 -4.70 18.43 4.12
CA TYR A 22 -3.44 17.82 4.52
C TYR A 22 -3.54 17.14 5.89
N ILE A 23 -4.18 17.77 6.86
CA ILE A 23 -4.38 17.17 8.19
C ILE A 23 -5.18 15.88 8.08
N PHE A 24 -6.27 15.89 7.31
CA PHE A 24 -7.11 14.71 7.11
C PHE A 24 -6.33 13.57 6.43
N ASP A 25 -5.51 13.88 5.43
CA ASP A 25 -4.63 12.92 4.77
C ASP A 25 -3.66 12.24 5.77
N TYR A 26 -3.00 13.03 6.62
CA TYR A 26 -2.11 12.47 7.66
C TYR A 26 -2.86 11.62 8.68
N LEU A 27 -4.06 12.05 9.10
CA LEU A 27 -4.89 11.28 10.02
C LEU A 27 -5.28 9.93 9.41
N ILE A 28 -5.64 9.88 8.12
CA ILE A 28 -5.94 8.62 7.43
C ILE A 28 -4.70 7.73 7.36
N ILE A 29 -3.52 8.28 7.05
CA ILE A 29 -2.27 7.50 7.00
C ILE A 29 -1.99 6.86 8.36
N ILE A 30 -2.10 7.62 9.45
CA ILE A 30 -1.90 7.13 10.82
C ILE A 30 -2.95 6.07 11.15
N ALA A 31 -4.22 6.31 10.83
CA ALA A 31 -5.30 5.33 11.05
C ALA A 31 -5.04 4.02 10.27
N CYS A 32 -4.54 4.10 9.03
CA CYS A 32 -4.18 2.92 8.26
C CYS A 32 -3.00 2.16 8.88
N ALA A 33 -1.98 2.86 9.38
CA ALA A 33 -0.84 2.24 10.05
C ALA A 33 -1.25 1.53 11.36
N ILE A 34 -2.12 2.16 12.15
CA ILE A 34 -2.70 1.55 13.35
C ILE A 34 -3.56 0.34 12.98
N GLY A 35 -4.45 0.48 12.00
CA GLY A 35 -5.29 -0.61 11.49
C GLY A 35 -4.46 -1.80 11.06
N PHE A 36 -3.43 -1.59 10.24
CA PHE A 36 -2.51 -2.65 9.81
C PHE A 36 -1.83 -3.35 11.00
N SER A 37 -1.39 -2.58 12.00
CA SER A 37 -0.73 -3.13 13.21
C SER A 37 -1.69 -3.97 14.05
N ILE A 38 -2.95 -3.56 14.17
CA ILE A 38 -3.99 -4.33 14.85
C ILE A 38 -4.27 -5.61 14.07
N LEU A 39 -4.53 -5.52 12.76
CA LEU A 39 -4.88 -6.66 11.93
C LEU A 39 -3.79 -7.73 11.88
N ASN A 40 -2.51 -7.36 11.94
CA ASN A 40 -1.42 -8.34 11.99
C ASN A 40 -1.43 -9.20 13.26
N LYS A 41 -1.97 -8.67 14.38
CA LYS A 41 -2.08 -9.37 15.67
C LYS A 41 -3.36 -10.19 15.79
N VAL A 42 -4.36 -9.95 14.94
CA VAL A 42 -5.62 -10.69 14.97
C VAL A 42 -5.42 -12.07 14.34
N GLU A 43 -5.87 -13.11 15.05
CA GLU A 43 -5.88 -14.47 14.52
C GLU A 43 -6.80 -14.57 13.31
N PRO A 44 -6.35 -15.18 12.20
CA PRO A 44 -7.17 -15.38 11.02
C PRO A 44 -8.27 -16.42 11.27
N PHE A 45 -9.32 -16.36 10.45
CA PHE A 45 -10.30 -17.43 10.41
C PHE A 45 -9.65 -18.75 10.00
N HIS A 46 -9.81 -19.80 10.81
CA HIS A 46 -9.27 -21.13 10.53
C HIS A 46 -10.27 -21.92 9.67
N GLN A 47 -10.12 -21.83 8.35
CA GLN A 47 -10.99 -22.58 7.44
C GLN A 47 -10.77 -24.10 7.61
N HIS A 48 -11.84 -24.88 7.64
CA HIS A 48 -11.75 -26.34 7.56
C HIS A 48 -11.07 -26.79 6.26
N PHE A 49 -10.20 -27.80 6.36
CA PHE A 49 -9.43 -28.35 5.25
C PHE A 49 -9.50 -29.88 5.26
N SER A 50 -9.24 -30.53 4.12
CA SER A 50 -9.18 -32.00 4.02
C SER A 50 -7.73 -32.44 3.94
N LEU A 51 -7.36 -33.46 4.72
CA LEU A 51 -6.01 -34.06 4.68
C LEU A 51 -5.71 -34.72 3.33
N ASN A 52 -6.75 -35.15 2.60
CA ASN A 52 -6.60 -35.81 1.30
C ASN A 52 -6.33 -34.86 0.13
N ASN A 53 -6.33 -33.55 0.36
CA ASN A 53 -6.14 -32.58 -0.71
C ASN A 53 -4.65 -32.35 -1.01
N ILE A 54 -4.18 -32.82 -2.17
CA ILE A 54 -2.78 -32.67 -2.61
C ILE A 54 -2.33 -31.21 -2.75
N SER A 55 -3.25 -30.26 -2.97
CA SER A 55 -2.89 -28.85 -3.18
C SER A 55 -2.36 -28.15 -1.93
N ILE A 56 -2.53 -28.76 -0.74
CA ILE A 56 -2.10 -28.23 0.57
C ILE A 56 -0.97 -29.05 1.22
N GLN A 57 -0.39 -30.01 0.50
CA GLN A 57 0.65 -30.92 0.98
C GLN A 57 2.05 -30.57 0.46
N TYR A 58 2.26 -29.36 -0.05
CA TYR A 58 3.59 -28.94 -0.50
C TYR A 58 4.54 -28.79 0.69
N PRO A 59 5.85 -29.04 0.49
CA PRO A 59 6.83 -28.95 1.57
C PRO A 59 7.07 -27.50 1.99
N TYR A 60 7.17 -27.27 3.30
CA TYR A 60 7.41 -25.97 3.87
C TYR A 60 8.82 -25.46 3.53
N ALA A 61 8.88 -24.30 2.88
CA ALA A 61 10.14 -23.61 2.64
C ALA A 61 10.61 -22.93 3.93
N VAL A 62 11.59 -23.52 4.62
CA VAL A 62 12.23 -22.97 5.84
C VAL A 62 12.83 -21.59 5.57
N HIS A 63 13.36 -21.37 4.36
CA HIS A 63 13.89 -20.08 3.93
C HIS A 63 12.95 -19.44 2.91
N GLU A 64 12.19 -18.43 3.35
CA GLU A 64 11.43 -17.58 2.45
C GLU A 64 12.40 -16.81 1.53
N ARG A 65 12.23 -16.96 0.21
CA ARG A 65 13.06 -16.26 -0.79
C ARG A 65 12.96 -14.74 -0.69
N VAL A 66 11.81 -14.22 -0.26
CA VAL A 66 11.55 -12.80 -0.06
C VAL A 66 10.71 -12.65 1.21
N PRO A 67 11.31 -12.20 2.32
CA PRO A 67 10.56 -11.98 3.55
C PRO A 67 9.56 -10.85 3.35
N MET A 68 8.40 -10.94 3.99
CA MET A 68 7.31 -9.97 3.80
C MET A 68 7.73 -8.51 4.00
N ALA A 69 8.60 -8.23 4.98
CA ALA A 69 9.11 -6.88 5.20
C ALA A 69 9.85 -6.31 3.98
N TYR A 70 10.70 -7.11 3.34
CA TYR A 70 11.42 -6.68 2.13
C TYR A 70 10.48 -6.49 0.95
N ALA A 71 9.49 -7.37 0.79
CA ALA A 71 8.48 -7.21 -0.26
C ALA A 71 7.71 -5.88 -0.11
N LEU A 72 7.32 -5.53 1.12
CA LEU A 72 6.66 -4.25 1.42
C LEU A 72 7.60 -3.06 1.12
N CYS A 73 8.85 -3.11 1.60
CA CYS A 73 9.83 -2.05 1.35
C CYS A 73 10.10 -1.84 -0.15
N ILE A 74 10.29 -2.92 -0.92
CA ILE A 74 10.53 -2.84 -2.36
C ILE A 74 9.31 -2.27 -3.09
N SER A 75 8.10 -2.74 -2.72
CA SER A 75 6.85 -2.28 -3.34
C SER A 75 6.55 -0.80 -3.10
N ALA A 76 7.04 -0.21 -1.99
CA ALA A 76 6.89 1.21 -1.67
C ALA A 76 8.06 2.06 -2.21
N ALA A 77 9.29 1.55 -2.13
CA ALA A 77 10.49 2.26 -2.58
C ALA A 77 10.50 2.43 -4.10
N PHE A 78 10.13 1.40 -4.85
CA PHE A 78 10.12 1.45 -6.31
C PHE A 78 9.24 2.57 -6.89
N PRO A 79 7.94 2.70 -6.54
CA PRO A 79 7.13 3.81 -7.03
C PRO A 79 7.58 5.17 -6.50
N LEU A 80 8.12 5.24 -5.27
CA LEU A 80 8.66 6.47 -4.73
C LEU A 80 9.87 6.97 -5.53
N VAL A 81 10.80 6.07 -5.87
CA VAL A 81 11.95 6.37 -6.73
C VAL A 81 11.49 6.78 -8.13
N LEU A 82 10.49 6.10 -8.70
CA LEU A 82 9.92 6.49 -10.00
C LEU A 82 9.31 7.89 -9.97
N ILE A 83 8.58 8.26 -8.91
CA ILE A 83 8.00 9.60 -8.77
C ILE A 83 9.11 10.66 -8.66
N ILE A 84 10.15 10.40 -7.86
CA ILE A 84 11.31 11.30 -7.75
C ILE A 84 12.00 11.44 -9.11
N LEU A 85 12.25 10.33 -9.79
CA LEU A 85 12.91 10.32 -11.09
C LEU A 85 12.07 11.05 -12.15
N TYR A 86 10.76 10.81 -12.19
CA TYR A 86 9.83 11.46 -13.12
C TYR A 86 9.79 12.99 -12.90
N THR A 87 9.62 13.42 -11.65
CA THR A 87 9.50 14.84 -11.29
C THR A 87 10.80 15.62 -11.45
N LEU A 88 11.96 14.97 -11.23
CA LEU A 88 13.27 15.60 -11.37
C LEU A 88 13.83 15.53 -12.80
N LEU A 89 13.74 14.36 -13.46
CA LEU A 89 14.33 14.16 -14.79
C LEU A 89 13.37 14.54 -15.92
N ILE A 90 12.16 13.97 -15.96
CA ILE A 90 11.27 14.14 -17.12
C ILE A 90 10.65 15.52 -17.11
N ASP A 91 10.16 15.96 -15.97
CA ASP A 91 9.61 17.31 -15.79
C ASP A 91 10.69 18.41 -15.86
N GLY A 92 11.95 18.08 -15.55
CA GLY A 92 13.10 18.99 -15.67
C GLY A 92 13.69 19.07 -17.08
N LEU A 93 13.74 17.94 -17.80
CA LEU A 93 14.33 17.84 -19.15
C LEU A 93 13.30 18.12 -20.26
N PHE A 94 12.06 17.66 -20.10
CA PHE A 94 10.94 17.80 -21.03
C PHE A 94 9.80 18.60 -20.39
N SER A 95 10.06 19.90 -20.15
CA SER A 95 9.06 20.84 -19.64
C SER A 95 7.86 21.01 -20.61
N HIS A 96 6.85 20.14 -20.49
CA HIS A 96 5.67 20.08 -21.37
C HIS A 96 4.57 21.12 -21.04
N HIS A 97 4.65 21.79 -19.88
CA HIS A 97 3.76 22.88 -19.48
C HIS A 97 4.55 24.19 -19.43
N LYS A 98 4.83 24.77 -20.60
CA LYS A 98 5.34 26.14 -20.68
C LYS A 98 4.13 27.08 -20.60
N PRO A 99 4.06 28.00 -19.62
CA PRO A 99 3.06 29.06 -19.69
C PRO A 99 3.28 29.83 -21.01
N GLN A 100 2.24 29.91 -21.81
CA GLN A 100 2.25 30.67 -23.05
C GLN A 100 2.10 32.15 -22.66
N ASP A 101 3.10 32.97 -22.98
CA ASP A 101 3.03 34.40 -22.75
C ASP A 101 1.93 34.98 -23.65
N VAL A 102 0.81 35.41 -23.05
CA VAL A 102 -0.40 35.87 -23.75
C VAL A 102 -0.10 37.08 -24.66
N ALA A 103 0.93 37.86 -24.33
CA ALA A 103 1.34 39.05 -25.08
C ALA A 103 2.29 38.79 -26.27
N SER A 104 2.98 37.64 -26.32
CA SER A 104 4.04 37.39 -27.33
C SER A 104 3.85 36.08 -28.12
N GLY A 105 2.98 35.16 -27.66
CA GLY A 105 2.70 33.88 -28.33
C GLY A 105 3.89 32.89 -28.35
N LYS A 106 5.09 33.30 -27.91
CA LYS A 106 6.30 32.47 -27.90
C LYS A 106 6.38 31.61 -26.65
N ARG A 107 6.69 30.32 -26.82
CA ARG A 107 6.97 29.39 -25.73
C ARG A 107 8.35 29.69 -25.16
N LYS A 108 8.46 30.18 -23.91
CA LYS A 108 9.76 30.40 -23.25
C LYS A 108 10.54 29.08 -23.14
N LEU A 109 11.71 29.00 -23.77
CA LEU A 109 12.44 27.74 -23.91
C LEU A 109 13.01 27.20 -22.58
N ARG A 110 13.43 28.10 -21.69
CA ARG A 110 13.92 27.82 -20.34
C ARG A 110 13.46 28.93 -19.40
N GLY A 111 12.47 28.65 -18.55
CA GLY A 111 12.20 29.48 -17.37
C GLY A 111 12.97 28.91 -16.18
N PRO A 112 13.45 29.73 -15.22
CA PRO A 112 13.99 29.21 -13.97
C PRO A 112 12.89 28.41 -13.28
N HIS A 113 13.00 27.08 -13.30
CA HIS A 113 12.04 26.23 -12.59
C HIS A 113 12.12 26.59 -11.12
N ARG A 114 11.06 27.21 -10.62
CA ARG A 114 10.95 27.60 -9.22
C ARG A 114 10.82 26.29 -8.45
N LEU A 115 11.93 25.76 -7.91
CA LEU A 115 12.01 24.49 -7.17
C LEU A 115 10.87 24.27 -6.17
N LYS A 116 10.30 25.38 -5.65
CA LYS A 116 9.10 25.43 -4.82
C LYS A 116 7.88 24.72 -5.42
N ASP A 117 7.60 24.92 -6.70
CA ASP A 117 6.45 24.32 -7.37
C ASP A 117 6.67 22.81 -7.60
N ARG A 118 7.92 22.40 -7.88
CA ARG A 118 8.30 20.98 -8.03
C ARG A 118 8.30 20.22 -6.70
N LEU A 119 8.82 20.83 -5.63
CA LEU A 119 8.77 20.28 -4.27
C LEU A 119 7.32 20.08 -3.81
N TRP A 120 6.41 20.98 -4.19
CA TRP A 120 4.99 20.85 -3.91
C TRP A 120 4.34 19.69 -4.67
N GLU A 121 4.62 19.57 -5.97
CA GLU A 121 4.15 18.45 -6.81
C GLU A 121 4.66 17.11 -6.28
N LEU A 122 5.94 17.05 -5.88
CA LEU A 122 6.55 15.89 -5.25
C LEU A 122 5.86 15.53 -3.93
N ASN A 123 5.63 16.50 -3.05
CA ASN A 123 4.94 16.27 -1.77
C ASN A 123 3.51 15.75 -1.98
N CYS A 124 2.78 16.29 -2.97
CA CYS A 124 1.45 15.79 -3.32
C CYS A 124 1.50 14.35 -3.83
N GLY A 125 2.49 14.02 -4.67
CA GLY A 125 2.72 12.67 -5.18
C GLY A 125 3.02 11.69 -4.05
N ILE A 126 3.94 12.02 -3.15
CA ILE A 126 4.32 11.17 -2.01
C ILE A 126 3.13 10.91 -1.08
N LEU A 127 2.38 11.95 -0.72
CA LEU A 127 1.20 11.78 0.15
C LEU A 127 0.11 10.93 -0.50
N GLY A 128 -0.14 11.14 -1.80
CA GLY A 128 -1.08 10.30 -2.55
C GLY A 128 -0.63 8.84 -2.65
N LEU A 129 0.68 8.59 -2.69
CA LEU A 129 1.25 7.24 -2.69
C LEU A 129 1.05 6.56 -1.32
N LEU A 130 1.39 7.26 -0.24
CA LEU A 130 1.27 6.73 1.12
C LEU A 130 -0.19 6.42 1.49
N LEU A 131 -1.14 7.27 1.10
CA LEU A 131 -2.57 7.02 1.31
C LEU A 131 -3.07 5.78 0.56
N ALA A 132 -2.75 5.70 -0.74
CA ALA A 132 -3.16 4.57 -1.55
C ALA A 132 -2.58 3.26 -1.01
N GLN A 133 -1.31 3.28 -0.60
CA GLN A 133 -0.61 2.12 -0.05
C GLN A 133 -1.07 1.73 1.37
N GLY A 134 -1.37 2.71 2.22
CA GLY A 134 -1.86 2.46 3.57
C GLY A 134 -3.23 1.77 3.54
N LEU A 135 -4.17 2.33 2.76
CA LEU A 135 -5.49 1.75 2.59
C LEU A 135 -5.39 0.34 1.98
N ALA A 136 -4.46 0.17 1.04
CA ALA A 136 -4.19 -1.11 0.41
C ALA A 136 -3.84 -2.21 1.39
N PHE A 137 -2.85 -1.95 2.24
CA PHE A 137 -2.38 -2.93 3.20
C PHE A 137 -3.46 -3.27 4.22
N VAL A 138 -4.24 -2.29 4.68
CA VAL A 138 -5.36 -2.56 5.60
C VAL A 138 -6.39 -3.48 4.95
N ILE A 139 -6.83 -3.18 3.73
CA ILE A 139 -7.83 -4.00 3.02
C ILE A 139 -7.29 -5.42 2.77
N THR A 140 -6.05 -5.54 2.30
CA THR A 140 -5.43 -6.85 2.05
C THR A 140 -5.30 -7.67 3.33
N GLN A 141 -4.87 -7.07 4.44
CA GLN A 141 -4.81 -7.79 5.72
C GLN A 141 -6.20 -8.16 6.22
N ALA A 142 -7.20 -7.29 6.06
CA ALA A 142 -8.58 -7.59 6.45
C ALA A 142 -9.12 -8.81 5.72
N LEU A 143 -8.87 -8.88 4.40
CA LEU A 143 -9.26 -10.02 3.58
C LEU A 143 -8.50 -11.29 3.95
N LYS A 144 -7.20 -11.19 4.28
CA LYS A 144 -6.41 -12.33 4.75
C LYS A 144 -6.99 -12.91 6.05
N THR A 145 -7.30 -12.05 7.00
CA THR A 145 -7.87 -12.44 8.29
C THR A 145 -9.30 -12.97 8.15
N ALA A 146 -10.10 -12.40 7.25
CA ALA A 146 -11.50 -12.79 7.04
C ALA A 146 -11.67 -14.08 6.23
N CYS A 147 -10.92 -14.25 5.13
CA CYS A 147 -11.07 -15.41 4.25
C CYS A 147 -10.38 -16.66 4.79
N GLY A 148 -9.26 -16.52 5.50
CA GLY A 148 -8.61 -17.65 6.15
C GLY A 148 -8.17 -18.77 5.19
N LYS A 149 -7.83 -18.43 3.94
CA LYS A 149 -7.54 -19.44 2.91
C LYS A 149 -6.25 -20.19 3.25
N PRO A 150 -6.24 -21.53 3.25
CA PRO A 150 -5.05 -22.32 3.55
C PRO A 150 -3.99 -22.19 2.44
N ARG A 151 -2.72 -22.04 2.83
CA ARG A 151 -1.56 -22.07 1.93
C ARG A 151 -1.29 -23.48 1.39
N PRO A 152 -0.58 -23.59 0.26
CA PRO A 152 -0.19 -24.88 -0.31
C PRO A 152 0.72 -25.72 0.61
N ASP A 153 1.40 -25.11 1.59
CA ASP A 153 2.28 -25.81 2.54
C ASP A 153 1.63 -25.99 3.93
N LEU A 154 0.28 -25.96 4.02
CA LEU A 154 -0.42 -25.96 5.32
C LEU A 154 -0.20 -27.26 6.09
N ILE A 155 -0.27 -28.42 5.43
CA ILE A 155 -0.18 -29.73 6.11
C ILE A 155 1.20 -29.92 6.74
N ASP A 156 2.25 -29.49 6.06
CA ASP A 156 3.62 -29.60 6.56
C ASP A 156 3.87 -28.68 7.75
N ARG A 157 3.23 -27.49 7.79
CA ARG A 157 3.25 -26.60 8.96
C ARG A 157 2.41 -27.13 10.13
N CYS A 158 1.28 -27.78 9.82
CA CYS A 158 0.32 -28.29 10.79
C CYS A 158 0.87 -29.49 11.58
N GLN A 159 1.63 -30.39 10.93
CA GLN A 159 2.12 -31.65 11.52
C GLN A 159 0.96 -32.40 12.22
N PRO A 160 0.05 -33.02 11.45
CA PRO A 160 -1.16 -33.63 12.00
C PRO A 160 -0.82 -34.80 12.94
N ARG A 161 -1.60 -34.95 14.02
CA ARG A 161 -1.39 -36.01 15.01
C ARG A 161 -1.50 -37.39 14.36
N VAL A 162 -0.59 -38.31 14.70
CA VAL A 162 -0.60 -39.69 14.19
C VAL A 162 -1.97 -40.35 14.38
N GLY A 163 -2.55 -40.84 13.29
CA GLY A 163 -3.89 -41.45 13.27
C GLY A 163 -5.06 -40.49 13.03
N SER A 164 -4.81 -39.19 12.83
CA SER A 164 -5.87 -38.25 12.43
C SER A 164 -6.40 -38.60 11.04
N LYS A 165 -7.73 -38.66 10.92
CA LYS A 165 -8.44 -38.88 9.65
C LYS A 165 -9.50 -37.81 9.49
N ASP A 166 -9.84 -37.49 8.25
CA ASP A 166 -10.97 -36.62 7.96
C ASP A 166 -12.26 -37.28 8.48
N LEU A 167 -12.95 -36.62 9.43
CA LEU A 167 -14.28 -37.06 9.85
C LEU A 167 -15.30 -36.71 8.77
N PHE A 168 -16.34 -37.54 8.59
CA PHE A 168 -17.47 -37.26 7.68
C PHE A 168 -18.05 -35.88 8.00
N PRO A 169 -18.11 -34.90 7.07
CA PRO A 169 -18.16 -34.97 5.60
C PRO A 169 -16.81 -34.90 4.84
N GLY A 170 -15.69 -35.27 5.45
CA GLY A 170 -14.36 -35.26 4.82
C GLY A 170 -13.53 -34.01 5.12
N LEU A 171 -13.85 -33.29 6.20
CA LEU A 171 -13.16 -32.07 6.61
C LEU A 171 -12.58 -32.20 8.03
N SER A 172 -11.37 -31.70 8.18
CA SER A 172 -10.59 -31.62 9.42
C SER A 172 -10.50 -30.18 9.92
N ASN A 173 -10.30 -30.03 11.23
CA ASN A 173 -10.10 -28.74 11.89
C ASN A 173 -8.61 -28.52 12.23
N SER A 174 -8.21 -27.26 12.35
CA SER A 174 -6.90 -26.80 12.86
C SER A 174 -6.48 -27.40 14.21
N THR A 175 -7.41 -27.90 15.03
CA THR A 175 -7.12 -28.55 16.32
C THR A 175 -6.37 -29.88 16.22
N ILE A 176 -6.29 -30.47 15.02
CA ILE A 176 -5.53 -31.70 14.75
C ILE A 176 -4.02 -31.43 14.65
N CYS A 177 -3.63 -30.17 14.45
CA CYS A 177 -2.25 -29.74 14.29
C CYS A 177 -1.48 -29.79 15.62
N THR A 178 -0.22 -30.21 15.56
CA THR A 178 0.69 -30.25 16.73
C THR A 178 1.90 -29.33 16.59
N GLY A 179 2.07 -28.69 15.42
CA GLY A 179 3.14 -27.73 15.15
C GLY A 179 3.00 -26.40 15.89
N ASP A 180 3.91 -25.47 15.58
CA ASP A 180 3.94 -24.13 16.17
C ASP A 180 2.69 -23.30 15.77
N PRO A 181 1.92 -22.75 16.73
CA PRO A 181 0.75 -21.91 16.44
C PRO A 181 1.08 -20.67 15.59
N ALA A 182 2.29 -20.12 15.67
CA ALA A 182 2.69 -18.98 14.86
C ALA A 182 2.82 -19.35 13.37
N LEU A 183 3.42 -20.50 13.07
CA LEU A 183 3.54 -21.04 11.70
C LEU A 183 2.17 -21.43 11.12
N LEU A 184 1.30 -21.98 11.97
CA LEU A 184 -0.06 -22.32 11.59
C LEU A 184 -0.88 -21.08 11.22
N THR A 185 -0.77 -20.03 12.04
CA THR A 185 -1.41 -18.73 11.79
C THR A 185 -0.99 -18.11 10.46
N ASP A 186 0.30 -18.17 10.10
CA ASP A 186 0.76 -17.71 8.78
C ASP A 186 0.23 -18.60 7.64
N GLY A 187 0.00 -19.89 7.92
CA GLY A 187 -0.55 -20.87 6.98
C GLY A 187 -1.96 -20.53 6.47
N PHE A 188 -2.76 -19.81 7.26
CA PHE A 188 -4.11 -19.38 6.87
C PHE A 188 -4.16 -17.99 6.23
N ARG A 189 -3.01 -17.33 6.01
CA ARG A 189 -2.91 -15.97 5.43
C ARG A 189 -2.41 -16.00 3.97
N SER A 190 -3.11 -16.72 3.08
CA SER A 190 -2.68 -16.89 1.66
C SER A 190 -3.29 -15.88 0.68
N TRP A 191 -4.59 -15.58 0.81
CA TRP A 191 -5.35 -14.78 -0.15
C TRP A 191 -5.68 -13.39 0.42
N PRO A 192 -5.57 -12.29 -0.34
CA PRO A 192 -5.28 -12.19 -1.78
C PRO A 192 -3.78 -12.09 -2.12
N SER A 193 -3.44 -12.44 -3.36
CA SER A 193 -2.11 -12.27 -3.92
C SER A 193 -1.77 -10.80 -4.16
N VAL A 194 -0.53 -10.40 -3.85
CA VAL A 194 -0.08 -9.00 -3.90
C VAL A 194 -0.19 -8.39 -5.31
N SER A 195 -0.10 -9.21 -6.38
CA SER A 195 -0.17 -8.75 -7.78
C SER A 195 -1.51 -8.15 -8.21
N ASN A 196 -2.65 -8.75 -7.84
CA ASN A 196 -3.97 -8.19 -8.19
C ASN A 196 -4.24 -6.89 -7.44
N SER A 197 -3.71 -6.81 -6.22
CA SER A 197 -3.80 -5.61 -5.40
C SER A 197 -2.97 -4.48 -6.02
N LEU A 198 -1.71 -4.72 -6.43
CA LEU A 198 -0.80 -3.74 -7.05
C LEU A 198 -1.42 -2.95 -8.22
N LEU A 199 -2.14 -3.63 -9.12
CA LEU A 199 -2.81 -2.99 -10.26
C LEU A 199 -3.94 -2.05 -9.81
N CYS A 200 -4.74 -2.48 -8.83
CA CYS A 200 -5.80 -1.65 -8.25
C CYS A 200 -5.21 -0.41 -7.55
N TRP A 201 -4.08 -0.57 -6.85
CA TRP A 201 -3.41 0.52 -6.13
C TRP A 201 -2.83 1.60 -7.04
N SER A 202 -2.24 1.20 -8.16
CA SER A 202 -1.70 2.15 -9.15
C SER A 202 -2.79 3.09 -9.68
N ARG A 203 -4.00 2.57 -9.91
CA ARG A 203 -5.15 3.36 -10.38
C ARG A 203 -5.68 4.29 -9.30
N LEU A 204 -5.77 3.82 -8.05
CA LEU A 204 -6.19 4.64 -6.93
C LEU A 204 -5.21 5.79 -6.67
N HIS A 205 -3.91 5.51 -6.71
CA HIS A 205 -2.88 6.52 -6.56
C HIS A 205 -3.01 7.63 -7.62
N ILE A 206 -3.10 7.25 -8.91
CA ILE A 206 -3.27 8.20 -10.00
C ILE A 206 -4.56 9.03 -9.83
N ALA A 207 -5.65 8.41 -9.40
CA ALA A 207 -6.91 9.11 -9.14
C ALA A 207 -6.79 10.14 -8.00
N LEU A 208 -6.14 9.78 -6.89
CA LEU A 208 -5.93 10.68 -5.75
C LEU A 208 -5.03 11.87 -6.12
N VAL A 209 -3.93 11.61 -6.82
CA VAL A 209 -3.01 12.66 -7.29
C VAL A 209 -3.73 13.62 -8.25
N ARG A 210 -4.52 13.11 -9.20
CA ARG A 210 -5.31 13.94 -10.13
C ARG A 210 -6.34 14.82 -9.41
N ARG A 211 -7.08 14.26 -8.44
CA ARG A 211 -8.05 15.04 -7.64
C ARG A 211 -7.37 16.14 -6.85
N LYS A 212 -6.22 15.84 -6.22
CA LYS A 212 -5.48 16.82 -5.41
C LYS A 212 -4.87 17.93 -6.26
N ALA A 213 -4.36 17.59 -7.44
CA ALA A 213 -3.90 18.57 -8.42
C ALA A 213 -5.03 19.49 -8.91
N ALA A 214 -6.23 18.94 -9.19
CA ALA A 214 -7.39 19.73 -9.60
C ALA A 214 -7.85 20.73 -8.52
N HIS A 215 -7.96 20.30 -7.26
CA HIS A 215 -8.32 21.20 -6.14
C HIS A 215 -7.32 22.33 -5.92
N TYR A 216 -6.03 22.05 -6.14
CA TYR A 216 -4.99 23.06 -6.01
C TYR A 216 -4.95 24.02 -7.20
N GLY A 217 -5.16 23.52 -8.42
CA GLY A 217 -5.27 24.33 -9.64
C GLY A 217 -6.42 25.32 -9.58
N GLN A 218 -7.53 24.94 -8.95
CA GLN A 218 -8.69 25.83 -8.73
C GLN A 218 -8.51 26.82 -7.56
N SER A 219 -7.43 26.68 -6.78
CA SER A 219 -7.05 27.60 -5.69
C SER A 219 -5.93 28.58 -6.06
N ARG A 220 -5.36 28.49 -7.28
CA ARG A 220 -4.38 29.45 -7.83
C ARG A 220 -5.06 30.55 -8.62
#